data_AF-L7P8J7-F1
#
_entry.id   AF-L7P8J7-F1
#
_cell.length_a   1.000
_cell.length_b   1.000
_cell.length_c   1.000
_cell.angle_alpha   90.00
_cell.angle_beta   90.00
_cell.angle_gamma   90.00
#
_symmetry.space_group_name_H-M   'P 1'
#
loop_
_entity.id
_entity.type
_entity.pdbx_description
1 polymer ?
#
loop_
_entity_poly.entity_id
_entity_poly.type
_entity_poly.pdbx_seq_one_letter_code
_entity_poly.pdbx_strand_id
1 'polypeptide(L)'
;LLAPYVRGGKIGLMGGAGVGKTVIIQEMIRRVAKEFGGVSVFAGVGERTREGNDLFLEMTEAGVIEDTALVFGQMDEPPGTRLRVALGALTMAEYFRDVQKQDVLLFIDNIFRFTQAGSEVSTLLGRMPSAVGYQPTLADEMGALQERITSTRGHSITSQQAIYVPADDLTDPAPATTFTHLDANTVLDRAISDLGIYPAVSPLDSNSRILDARYIGQEHYDTARVVQRILQRYKDLQ
;
A
#
# COMPACT_ATOMS: atom_id res chain seq x y z
N LEU A 1 -14.09 -10.49 1.91
CA LEU A 1 -14.73 -10.99 3.15
C LEU A 1 -14.14 -10.32 4.40
N LEU A 2 -12.89 -10.64 4.77
CA LEU A 2 -12.32 -10.31 6.09
C LEU A 2 -11.72 -8.90 6.21
N ALA A 3 -11.07 -8.39 5.15
CA ALA A 3 -10.56 -7.03 5.09
C ALA A 3 -11.12 -6.31 3.85
N PRO A 4 -12.41 -5.93 3.85
CA PRO A 4 -13.01 -5.25 2.70
C PRO A 4 -12.36 -3.87 2.45
N TYR A 5 -12.13 -3.52 1.19
CA TYR A 5 -11.52 -2.24 0.81
C TYR A 5 -12.59 -1.21 0.44
N VAL A 6 -12.33 0.04 0.81
CA VAL A 6 -13.19 1.17 0.46
C VAL A 6 -12.71 1.79 -0.84
N ARG A 7 -13.63 2.15 -1.73
CA ARG A 7 -13.30 2.96 -2.91
C ARG A 7 -12.77 4.32 -2.46
N GLY A 8 -11.57 4.67 -2.93
CA GLY A 8 -10.84 5.87 -2.51
C GLY A 8 -10.18 5.76 -1.15
N GLY A 9 -10.17 4.56 -0.57
CA GLY A 9 -9.48 4.28 0.68
C GLY A 9 -7.99 4.05 0.48
N LYS A 10 -7.27 4.03 1.61
CA LYS A 10 -5.84 3.73 1.68
C LYS A 10 -5.64 2.36 2.31
N ILE A 11 -4.98 1.47 1.58
CA ILE A 11 -4.75 0.08 1.98
C ILE A 11 -3.27 -0.13 2.26
N GLY A 12 -2.95 -0.60 3.46
CA GLY A 12 -1.61 -1.11 3.78
C GLY A 12 -1.47 -2.57 3.37
N LEU A 13 -0.42 -2.89 2.62
CA LEU A 13 0.02 -4.24 2.34
C LEU A 13 1.29 -4.53 3.12
N MET A 14 1.17 -5.30 4.20
CA MET A 14 2.29 -5.67 5.06
C MET A 14 2.75 -7.08 4.71
N GLY A 15 4.05 -7.34 4.80
CA GLY A 15 4.58 -8.69 4.60
C GLY A 15 6.06 -8.70 4.27
N GLY A 16 6.71 -9.82 4.56
CA GLY A 16 8.12 -10.03 4.25
C GLY A 16 8.41 -10.20 2.76
N ALA A 17 9.67 -10.46 2.40
CA ALA A 17 10.03 -10.84 1.04
C ALA A 17 9.52 -12.26 0.72
N GLY A 18 8.98 -12.46 -0.49
CA GLY A 18 8.57 -13.77 -1.00
C GLY A 18 7.15 -14.24 -0.64
N VAL A 19 6.36 -13.45 0.09
CA VAL A 19 4.97 -13.81 0.49
C VAL A 19 3.90 -13.47 -0.56
N GLY A 20 4.31 -13.08 -1.78
CA GLY A 20 3.40 -12.82 -2.90
C GLY A 20 2.87 -11.38 -3.02
N LYS A 21 3.53 -10.37 -2.46
CA LYS A 21 3.12 -8.95 -2.59
C LYS A 21 2.94 -8.50 -4.03
N THR A 22 3.94 -8.74 -4.88
CA THR A 22 3.91 -8.36 -6.30
C THR A 22 2.77 -9.04 -7.06
N VAL A 23 2.51 -10.31 -6.77
CA VAL A 23 1.41 -11.07 -7.39
C VAL A 23 0.04 -10.47 -7.04
N ILE A 24 -0.15 -10.05 -5.78
CA ILE A 24 -1.38 -9.37 -5.36
C ILE A 24 -1.54 -8.02 -6.08
N ILE A 25 -0.45 -7.25 -6.19
CA ILE A 25 -0.45 -5.97 -6.90
C ILE A 25 -0.86 -6.17 -8.37
N GLN A 26 -0.29 -7.16 -9.05
CA GLN A 26 -0.61 -7.47 -10.44
C GLN A 26 -2.05 -7.90 -10.63
N GLU A 27 -2.57 -8.76 -9.76
CA GLU A 27 -3.97 -9.18 -9.83
C GLU A 27 -4.93 -8.01 -9.57
N MET A 28 -4.57 -7.09 -8.68
CA MET A 28 -5.33 -5.86 -8.44
C MET A 28 -5.37 -4.96 -9.69
N ILE A 29 -4.22 -4.74 -10.33
CA ILE A 29 -4.13 -3.96 -11.59
C ILE A 29 -4.98 -4.61 -12.67
N ARG A 30 -4.83 -5.93 -12.85
CA ARG A 30 -5.60 -6.70 -13.83
C ARG A 30 -7.10 -6.58 -13.61
N ARG A 31 -7.57 -6.65 -12.36
CA ARG A 31 -8.99 -6.48 -12.01
C ARG A 31 -9.49 -5.07 -12.29
N VAL A 32 -8.72 -4.04 -11.94
CA VAL A 32 -9.14 -2.65 -12.22
C VAL A 32 -9.21 -2.36 -13.71
N ALA A 33 -8.21 -2.78 -14.48
CA ALA A 33 -8.19 -2.61 -15.92
C ALA A 33 -9.36 -3.33 -16.61
N LYS A 34 -9.67 -4.57 -16.21
CA LYS A 34 -10.70 -5.39 -16.87
C LYS A 34 -12.13 -5.13 -16.38
N GLU A 35 -12.33 -4.87 -15.09
CA GLU A 35 -13.67 -4.84 -14.48
C GLU A 35 -14.15 -3.42 -14.17
N PHE A 36 -13.25 -2.47 -13.93
CA PHE A 36 -13.62 -1.14 -13.42
C PHE A 36 -13.36 0.01 -14.42
N GLY A 37 -12.69 -0.25 -15.55
CA GLY A 37 -12.41 0.76 -16.57
C GLY A 37 -11.57 1.94 -16.07
N GLY A 38 -10.81 1.71 -14.99
CA GLY A 38 -9.94 2.69 -14.36
C GLY A 38 -8.48 2.54 -14.79
N VAL A 39 -7.67 3.54 -14.47
CA VAL A 39 -6.23 3.54 -14.75
C VAL A 39 -5.44 3.23 -13.49
N SER A 40 -4.25 2.65 -13.66
CA SER A 40 -3.34 2.36 -12.56
C SER A 40 -2.13 3.27 -12.61
N VAL A 41 -1.62 3.67 -11.45
CA VAL A 41 -0.36 4.40 -11.32
C VAL A 41 0.51 3.66 -10.33
N PHE A 42 1.72 3.27 -10.72
CA PHE A 42 2.69 2.61 -9.84
C PHE A 42 3.81 3.58 -9.49
N ALA A 43 4.03 3.77 -8.20
CA ALA A 43 5.13 4.54 -7.64
C ALA A 43 6.16 3.59 -7.03
N GLY A 44 7.26 3.34 -7.74
CA GLY A 44 8.40 2.59 -7.26
C GLY A 44 9.35 3.49 -6.47
N VAL A 45 9.10 3.63 -5.17
CA VAL A 45 9.86 4.46 -4.23
C VAL A 45 10.99 3.65 -3.62
N GLY A 46 12.22 3.92 -4.05
CA GLY A 46 13.41 3.26 -3.54
C GLY A 46 13.38 1.75 -3.75
N GLU A 47 12.84 1.30 -4.89
CA GLU A 47 12.81 -0.11 -5.30
C GLU A 47 14.10 -0.52 -6.00
N ARG A 48 14.40 -1.83 -6.02
CA ARG A 48 15.55 -2.33 -6.78
C ARG A 48 15.26 -2.23 -8.28
N THR A 49 16.29 -1.87 -9.06
CA THR A 49 16.21 -1.81 -10.53
C THR A 49 15.73 -3.12 -11.14
N ARG A 50 16.20 -4.26 -10.60
CA ARG A 50 15.76 -5.59 -11.03
C ARG A 50 14.25 -5.78 -10.80
N GLU A 51 13.75 -5.46 -9.61
CA GLU A 51 12.33 -5.63 -9.25
C GLU A 51 11.43 -4.73 -10.11
N GLY A 52 11.88 -3.50 -10.41
CA GLY A 52 11.18 -2.61 -11.35
C GLY A 52 11.16 -3.14 -12.79
N ASN A 53 12.26 -3.71 -13.27
CA ASN A 53 12.33 -4.33 -14.60
C ASN A 53 11.43 -5.57 -14.69
N ASP A 54 11.48 -6.45 -13.69
CA ASP A 54 10.65 -7.66 -13.64
C ASP A 54 9.17 -7.28 -13.66
N LEU A 55 8.77 -6.28 -12.86
CA LEU A 55 7.40 -5.75 -12.87
C LEU A 55 6.99 -5.21 -14.24
N PHE A 56 7.86 -4.45 -14.91
CA PHE A 56 7.59 -3.91 -16.25
C PHE A 56 7.36 -5.03 -17.28
N LEU A 57 8.22 -6.06 -17.28
CA LEU A 57 8.08 -7.21 -18.17
C LEU A 57 6.80 -7.99 -17.87
N GLU A 58 6.52 -8.29 -16.60
CA GLU A 58 5.33 -9.03 -16.17
C GLU A 58 4.04 -8.26 -16.52
N MET A 59 4.01 -6.93 -16.38
CA MET A 59 2.88 -6.10 -16.80
C MET A 59 2.70 -6.07 -18.32
N THR A 60 3.80 -6.08 -19.06
CA THR A 60 3.78 -6.14 -20.52
C THR A 60 3.22 -7.48 -21.00
N GLU A 61 3.69 -8.59 -20.44
CA GLU A 61 3.19 -9.94 -20.73
C GLU A 61 1.72 -10.12 -20.34
N ALA A 62 1.30 -9.50 -19.23
CA ALA A 62 -0.09 -9.50 -18.79
C ALA A 62 -1.00 -8.59 -19.63
N GLY A 63 -0.44 -7.74 -20.50
CA GLY A 63 -1.18 -6.79 -21.34
C GLY A 63 -1.85 -5.65 -20.58
N VAL A 64 -1.35 -5.32 -19.38
CA VAL A 64 -1.91 -4.25 -18.51
C VAL A 64 -1.08 -2.97 -18.53
N ILE A 65 0.06 -2.98 -19.23
CA ILE A 65 0.99 -1.84 -19.27
C ILE A 65 0.38 -0.60 -19.92
N GLU A 66 -0.52 -0.77 -20.89
CA GLU A 66 -1.19 0.36 -21.60
C GLU A 66 -2.11 1.16 -20.67
N ASP A 67 -2.67 0.52 -19.64
CA ASP A 67 -3.56 1.13 -18.65
C ASP A 67 -2.81 1.56 -17.36
N THR A 68 -1.48 1.50 -17.38
CA THR A 68 -0.64 1.71 -16.19
C THR A 68 0.46 2.74 -16.43
N ALA A 69 0.49 3.80 -15.62
CA ALA A 69 1.64 4.71 -15.55
C ALA A 69 2.66 4.20 -14.52
N LEU A 70 3.91 3.98 -14.94
CA LEU A 70 5.00 3.58 -14.05
C LEU A 70 5.92 4.76 -13.74
N VAL A 71 6.13 5.04 -12.46
CA VAL A 71 7.01 6.11 -11.97
C VAL A 71 8.02 5.52 -11.00
N PHE A 72 9.29 5.48 -11.41
CA PHE A 72 10.36 4.87 -10.62
C PHE A 72 11.34 5.91 -10.10
N GLY A 73 11.77 5.71 -8.85
CA GLY A 73 12.88 6.41 -8.20
C GLY A 73 13.64 5.35 -7.43
N GLN A 74 14.62 4.74 -8.07
CA GLN A 74 15.26 3.50 -7.63
C GLN A 74 16.19 3.70 -6.43
N MET A 75 16.68 2.60 -5.83
CA MET A 75 17.56 2.67 -4.66
C MET A 75 18.90 3.39 -4.91
N ASP A 76 19.40 3.35 -6.14
CA ASP A 76 20.64 4.01 -6.57
C ASP A 76 20.46 5.52 -6.80
N GLU A 77 19.23 6.01 -6.83
CA GLU A 77 18.92 7.43 -6.93
C GLU A 77 19.18 8.18 -5.62
N PRO A 78 19.57 9.48 -5.70
CA PRO A 78 19.74 10.33 -4.52
C PRO A 78 18.48 10.37 -3.64
N PRO A 79 18.62 10.55 -2.32
CA PRO A 79 17.48 10.58 -1.40
C PRO A 79 16.47 11.68 -1.74
N GLY A 80 16.90 12.79 -2.36
CA GLY A 80 15.99 13.83 -2.86
C GLY A 80 15.01 13.30 -3.92
N THR A 81 15.48 12.47 -4.85
CA THR A 81 14.63 11.83 -5.88
C THR A 81 13.65 10.87 -5.23
N ARG A 82 14.14 9.97 -4.35
CA ARG A 82 13.29 9.00 -3.63
C ARG A 82 12.22 9.67 -2.75
N LEU A 83 12.53 10.82 -2.15
CA LEU A 83 11.58 11.61 -1.36
C LEU A 83 10.49 12.29 -2.21
N ARG A 84 10.69 12.44 -3.53
CA ARG A 84 9.76 13.16 -4.42
C ARG A 84 9.03 12.26 -5.41
N VAL A 85 9.55 11.07 -5.72
CA VAL A 85 8.94 10.17 -6.72
C VAL A 85 7.49 9.81 -6.39
N ALA A 86 7.16 9.54 -5.12
CA ALA A 86 5.78 9.27 -4.69
C ALA A 86 4.83 10.44 -5.00
N LEU A 87 5.28 11.68 -4.81
CA LEU A 87 4.52 12.89 -5.12
C LEU A 87 4.36 13.10 -6.64
N GLY A 88 5.38 12.73 -7.42
CA GLY A 88 5.30 12.73 -8.89
C GLY A 88 4.23 11.77 -9.40
N ALA A 89 4.26 10.52 -8.91
CA ALA A 89 3.24 9.52 -9.22
C ALA A 89 1.83 9.96 -8.79
N LEU A 90 1.71 10.49 -7.57
CA LEU A 90 0.45 11.01 -7.07
C LEU A 90 -0.09 12.16 -7.94
N THR A 91 0.77 13.02 -8.46
CA THR A 91 0.35 14.11 -9.36
C THR A 91 -0.26 13.56 -10.66
N MET A 92 0.30 12.47 -11.21
CA MET A 92 -0.30 11.78 -12.35
C MET A 92 -1.65 11.15 -11.98
N ALA A 93 -1.75 10.52 -10.81
CA ALA A 93 -3.01 9.96 -10.31
C ALA A 93 -4.09 11.04 -10.11
N GLU A 94 -3.72 12.21 -9.58
CA GLU A 94 -4.63 13.34 -9.42
C GLU A 94 -5.10 13.89 -10.78
N TYR A 95 -4.24 13.92 -11.80
CA TYR A 95 -4.67 14.29 -13.15
C TYR A 95 -5.76 13.35 -13.68
N PHE A 96 -5.58 12.04 -13.50
CA PHE A 96 -6.58 11.06 -13.91
C PHE A 96 -7.90 11.19 -13.12
N ARG A 97 -7.82 11.46 -11.81
CA ARG A 97 -9.00 11.70 -10.97
C ARG A 97 -9.72 13.00 -11.33
N ASP A 98 -9.00 14.12 -11.37
CA ASP A 98 -9.59 15.46 -11.38
C ASP A 98 -9.88 15.97 -12.81
N VAL A 99 -9.03 15.62 -13.79
CA VAL A 99 -9.16 16.07 -15.18
C VAL A 99 -9.82 15.01 -16.06
N GLN A 100 -9.30 13.78 -16.04
CA GLN A 100 -9.85 12.67 -16.85
C GLN A 100 -11.10 12.04 -16.24
N LYS A 101 -11.40 12.34 -14.97
CA LYS A 101 -12.62 11.87 -14.29
C LYS A 101 -12.71 10.34 -14.26
N GLN A 102 -11.62 9.71 -13.86
CA GLN A 102 -11.50 8.26 -13.75
C GLN A 102 -11.24 7.83 -12.30
N ASP A 103 -11.69 6.64 -11.94
CA ASP A 103 -11.23 5.98 -10.72
C ASP A 103 -9.81 5.46 -10.95
N VAL A 104 -8.91 5.75 -10.01
CA VAL A 104 -7.47 5.47 -10.12
C VAL A 104 -7.04 4.51 -9.03
N LEU A 105 -6.26 3.50 -9.39
CA LEU A 105 -5.56 2.66 -8.43
C LEU A 105 -4.09 3.07 -8.34
N LEU A 106 -3.70 3.62 -7.19
CA LEU A 106 -2.34 4.08 -6.92
C LEU A 106 -1.58 3.02 -6.10
N PHE A 107 -0.50 2.49 -6.64
CA PHE A 107 0.41 1.61 -5.92
C PHE A 107 1.62 2.37 -5.44
N ILE A 108 2.00 2.21 -4.17
CA ILE A 108 3.23 2.77 -3.62
C ILE A 108 4.05 1.63 -3.03
N ASP A 109 5.11 1.22 -3.72
CA ASP A 109 6.10 0.28 -3.20
C ASP A 109 7.45 1.00 -3.18
N ASN A 110 8.03 1.39 -2.05
CA ASN A 110 7.55 1.18 -0.68
C ASN A 110 7.37 2.51 0.07
N ILE A 111 6.25 2.68 0.78
CA ILE A 111 5.99 3.93 1.54
C ILE A 111 7.01 4.15 2.66
N PHE A 112 7.61 3.08 3.21
CA PHE A 112 8.70 3.21 4.17
C PHE A 112 9.94 3.87 3.56
N ARG A 113 10.23 3.61 2.28
CA ARG A 113 11.39 4.20 1.58
C ARG A 113 11.23 5.70 1.36
N PHE A 114 9.99 6.20 1.25
CA PHE A 114 9.70 7.64 1.27
C PHE A 114 10.15 8.26 2.60
N THR A 115 9.77 7.63 3.72
CA THR A 115 10.17 8.08 5.06
C THR A 115 11.69 8.02 5.27
N GLN A 116 12.32 6.91 4.87
CA GLN A 116 13.77 6.73 4.94
C GLN A 116 14.51 7.83 4.16
N ALA A 117 14.08 8.11 2.92
CA ALA A 117 14.65 9.17 2.11
C ALA A 117 14.49 10.54 2.79
N GLY A 118 13.36 10.79 3.45
CA GLY A 118 13.12 12.01 4.24
C GLY A 118 14.10 12.16 5.40
N SER A 119 14.41 11.07 6.11
CA SER A 119 15.41 11.07 7.18
C SER A 119 16.82 11.37 6.67
N GLU A 120 17.20 10.79 5.53
CA GLU A 120 18.48 11.07 4.87
C GLU A 120 18.59 12.55 4.45
N VAL A 121 17.56 13.10 3.78
CA VAL A 121 17.52 14.51 3.38
C VAL A 121 17.55 15.44 4.60
N SER A 122 16.79 15.13 5.65
CA SER A 122 16.75 15.92 6.87
C SER A 122 18.12 16.01 7.55
N THR A 123 18.86 14.90 7.54
CA THR A 123 20.24 14.85 8.06
C THR A 123 21.18 15.73 7.24
N LEU A 124 21.08 15.67 5.91
CA LEU A 124 21.88 16.54 5.01
C LEU A 124 21.57 18.03 5.19
N LEU A 125 20.33 18.37 5.56
CA LEU A 125 19.90 19.74 5.86
C LEU A 125 20.32 20.22 7.27
N GLY A 126 20.99 19.39 8.07
CA GLY A 126 21.44 19.75 9.42
C GLY A 126 20.30 19.89 10.44
N ARG A 127 19.13 19.29 10.18
CA ARG A 127 18.03 19.28 11.15
C ARG A 127 18.33 18.30 12.27
N MET A 128 17.99 18.65 13.50
CA MET A 128 18.10 17.71 14.62
C MET A 128 17.14 16.52 14.42
N PRO A 129 17.62 15.28 14.59
CA PRO A 129 16.78 14.10 14.47
C PRO A 129 15.78 14.01 15.62
N SER A 130 14.64 13.39 15.35
CA SER A 130 13.58 13.07 16.31
C SER A 130 13.74 11.64 16.86
N ALA A 131 12.67 11.07 17.40
CA ALA A 131 12.62 9.69 17.89
C ALA A 131 13.19 8.71 16.86
N VAL A 132 14.04 7.79 17.33
CA VAL A 132 14.64 6.69 16.55
C VAL A 132 15.46 7.17 15.32
N GLY A 133 15.78 8.47 15.22
CA GLY A 133 16.60 9.03 14.14
C GLY A 133 15.81 9.55 12.93
N TYR A 134 14.47 9.55 12.98
CA TYR A 134 13.64 10.09 11.91
C TYR A 134 13.68 11.62 11.84
N GLN A 135 13.28 12.17 10.70
CA GLN A 135 13.14 13.62 10.55
C GLN A 135 12.05 14.19 11.48
N PRO A 136 12.22 15.40 12.04
CA PRO A 136 11.20 16.04 12.88
C PRO A 136 9.90 16.35 12.11
N THR A 137 9.98 16.42 10.77
CA THR A 137 8.85 16.70 9.87
C THR A 137 8.15 15.45 9.36
N LEU A 138 8.38 14.28 9.96
CA LEU A 138 7.87 12.98 9.47
C LEU A 138 6.35 12.99 9.30
N ALA A 139 5.62 13.41 10.33
CA ALA A 139 4.17 13.45 10.31
C ALA A 139 3.62 14.42 9.25
N ASP A 140 4.24 15.59 9.11
CA ASP A 140 3.81 16.61 8.14
C ASP A 140 4.06 16.14 6.69
N GLU A 141 5.22 15.55 6.43
CA GLU A 141 5.57 15.03 5.09
C GLU A 141 4.71 13.84 4.70
N MET A 142 4.44 12.93 5.65
CA MET A 142 3.53 11.81 5.44
C MET A 142 2.11 12.32 5.20
N GLY A 143 1.62 13.25 6.02
CA GLY A 143 0.29 13.84 5.87
C GLY A 143 0.11 14.55 4.52
N ALA A 144 1.11 15.30 4.07
CA ALA A 144 1.07 15.98 2.77
C ALA A 144 0.93 15.01 1.58
N LEU A 145 1.49 13.81 1.68
CA LEU A 145 1.31 12.76 0.68
C LEU A 145 -0.05 12.05 0.85
N GLN A 146 -0.36 11.60 2.07
CA GLN A 146 -1.52 10.75 2.34
C GLN A 146 -2.84 11.51 2.16
N GLU A 147 -2.96 12.77 2.58
CA GLU A 147 -4.25 13.49 2.53
C GLU A 147 -4.70 13.85 1.11
N ARG A 148 -3.77 13.86 0.15
CA ARG A 148 -4.08 14.02 -1.27
C ARG A 148 -4.66 12.75 -1.91
N ILE A 149 -4.35 11.59 -1.33
CA ILE A 149 -4.93 10.30 -1.72
C ILE A 149 -6.32 10.21 -1.11
N THR A 150 -7.32 10.66 -1.87
CA THR A 150 -8.71 10.67 -1.42
C THR A 150 -9.67 10.73 -2.61
N SER A 151 -10.96 10.55 -2.31
CA SER A 151 -12.06 10.73 -3.25
C SER A 151 -12.47 12.19 -3.35
N THR A 152 -12.58 12.71 -4.58
CA THR A 152 -13.06 14.06 -4.87
C THR A 152 -14.13 14.01 -5.95
N ARG A 153 -15.23 14.76 -5.76
CA ARG A 153 -16.20 15.11 -6.82
C ARG A 153 -16.68 13.93 -7.71
N GLY A 154 -16.83 12.74 -7.14
CA GLY A 154 -17.36 11.55 -7.82
C GLY A 154 -16.31 10.56 -8.36
N HIS A 155 -15.02 10.89 -8.26
CA HIS A 155 -13.90 10.01 -8.64
C HIS A 155 -12.94 9.81 -7.49
N SER A 156 -12.21 8.70 -7.51
CA SER A 156 -11.43 8.26 -6.37
C SER A 156 -10.00 7.87 -6.75
N ILE A 157 -9.06 8.15 -5.85
CA ILE A 157 -7.76 7.48 -5.84
C ILE A 157 -7.82 6.46 -4.71
N THR A 158 -7.92 5.19 -5.07
CA THR A 158 -7.73 4.09 -4.13
C THR A 158 -6.24 3.78 -4.09
N SER A 159 -5.62 3.70 -2.91
CA SER A 159 -4.19 3.40 -2.85
C SER A 159 -3.90 2.07 -2.18
N GLN A 160 -2.94 1.32 -2.72
CA GLN A 160 -2.35 0.16 -2.09
C GLN A 160 -0.86 0.41 -1.86
N GLN A 161 -0.46 0.41 -0.60
CA GLN A 161 0.85 0.86 -0.18
C GLN A 161 1.56 -0.30 0.50
N ALA A 162 2.68 -0.73 -0.05
CA ALA A 162 3.52 -1.72 0.60
C ALA A 162 4.22 -1.05 1.79
N ILE A 163 4.11 -1.67 2.96
CA ILE A 163 4.70 -1.15 4.21
C ILE A 163 5.73 -2.15 4.68
N TYR A 164 6.99 -1.70 4.72
CA TYR A 164 8.05 -2.40 5.41
C TYR A 164 8.04 -2.00 6.89
N VAL A 165 7.96 -2.98 7.79
CA VAL A 165 8.06 -2.78 9.24
C VAL A 165 9.49 -3.11 9.66
N PRO A 166 10.30 -2.13 10.11
CA PRO A 166 11.66 -2.38 10.55
C PRO A 166 11.68 -3.29 11.77
N ALA A 167 12.50 -4.36 11.72
CA ALA A 167 12.68 -5.31 12.82
C ALA A 167 11.37 -5.89 13.39
N ASP A 168 10.30 -5.95 12.58
CA ASP A 168 8.95 -6.35 12.99
C ASP A 168 8.37 -5.51 14.16
N ASP A 169 8.88 -4.31 14.38
CA ASP A 169 8.42 -3.38 15.42
C ASP A 169 7.35 -2.41 14.87
N LEU A 170 6.10 -2.69 15.18
CA LEU A 170 4.96 -1.84 14.83
C LEU A 170 4.92 -0.51 15.60
N THR A 171 5.74 -0.36 16.64
CA THR A 171 5.85 0.86 17.44
C THR A 171 6.86 1.87 16.88
N ASP A 172 7.63 1.48 15.86
CA ASP A 172 8.51 2.39 15.15
C ASP A 172 7.71 3.59 14.60
N PRO A 173 8.21 4.83 14.71
CA PRO A 173 7.51 6.03 14.27
C PRO A 173 7.04 6.01 12.80
N ALA A 174 7.77 5.36 11.90
CA ALA A 174 7.43 5.33 10.47
C ALA A 174 6.16 4.51 10.17
N PRO A 175 6.05 3.21 10.53
CA PRO A 175 4.82 2.46 10.38
C PRO A 175 3.70 3.05 11.25
N ALA A 176 3.99 3.47 12.49
CA ALA A 176 2.97 4.05 13.38
C ALA A 176 2.29 5.28 12.77
N THR A 177 3.07 6.20 12.18
CA THR A 177 2.54 7.39 11.48
C THR A 177 1.82 7.02 10.19
N THR A 178 2.27 6.00 9.48
CA THR A 178 1.60 5.55 8.25
C THR A 178 0.22 4.95 8.57
N PHE A 179 0.14 4.12 9.61
CA PHE A 179 -1.08 3.40 9.99
C PHE A 179 -2.24 4.32 10.36
N THR A 180 -1.98 5.52 10.88
CA THR A 180 -3.06 6.48 11.20
C THR A 180 -3.80 6.98 9.96
N HIS A 181 -3.21 6.85 8.77
CA HIS A 181 -3.85 7.23 7.52
C HIS A 181 -4.53 6.07 6.79
N LEU A 182 -4.36 4.81 7.21
CA LEU A 182 -4.89 3.66 6.47
C LEU A 182 -6.32 3.31 6.87
N ASP A 183 -7.14 2.98 5.88
CA ASP A 183 -8.53 2.52 6.07
C ASP A 183 -8.61 1.00 6.23
N ALA A 184 -7.67 0.27 5.63
CA ALA A 184 -7.57 -1.18 5.73
C ALA A 184 -6.12 -1.64 5.74
N ASN A 185 -5.87 -2.74 6.43
CA ASN A 185 -4.57 -3.38 6.56
C ASN A 185 -4.70 -4.84 6.13
N THR A 186 -3.87 -5.24 5.17
CA THR A 186 -3.75 -6.62 4.71
C THR A 186 -2.34 -7.10 5.02
N VAL A 187 -2.26 -8.06 5.93
CA VAL A 187 -1.01 -8.64 6.41
C VAL A 187 -0.80 -9.95 5.67
N LEU A 188 0.37 -10.10 5.03
CA LEU A 188 0.80 -11.33 4.39
C LEU A 188 1.79 -12.06 5.30
N ASP A 189 1.43 -13.29 5.66
CA ASP A 189 2.17 -14.10 6.62
C ASP A 189 2.97 -15.20 5.90
N ARG A 190 4.25 -15.31 6.27
CA ARG A 190 5.13 -16.37 5.77
C ARG A 190 4.65 -17.75 6.21
N ALA A 191 4.15 -17.90 7.43
CA ALA A 191 3.67 -19.19 7.93
C ALA A 191 2.50 -19.71 7.07
N ILE A 192 1.64 -18.82 6.58
CA ILE A 192 0.54 -19.19 5.66
C ILE A 192 1.09 -19.54 4.26
N SER A 193 2.08 -18.78 3.78
CA SER A 193 2.76 -19.03 2.51
C SER A 193 3.45 -20.40 2.49
N ASP A 194 4.09 -20.78 3.60
CA ASP A 194 4.82 -22.05 3.76
C ASP A 194 3.87 -23.27 3.76
N LEU A 195 2.59 -23.06 4.10
CA LEU A 195 1.52 -24.06 3.94
C LEU A 195 1.02 -24.20 2.49
N GLY A 196 1.54 -23.39 1.57
CA GLY A 196 1.12 -23.38 0.16
C GLY A 196 -0.19 -22.64 -0.11
N ILE A 197 -0.67 -21.82 0.83
CA ILE A 197 -1.93 -21.06 0.69
C ILE A 197 -1.62 -19.70 0.05
N TYR A 198 -2.17 -19.45 -1.14
CA TYR A 198 -2.04 -18.17 -1.85
C TYR A 198 -3.42 -17.58 -2.22
N PRO A 199 -3.65 -16.27 -2.02
CA PRO A 199 -2.73 -15.29 -1.43
C PRO A 199 -2.51 -15.53 0.07
N ALA A 200 -1.28 -15.29 0.55
CA ALA A 200 -0.85 -15.61 1.92
C ALA A 200 -1.36 -14.61 2.99
N VAL A 201 -2.62 -14.20 2.90
CA VAL A 201 -3.23 -13.19 3.77
C VAL A 201 -3.53 -13.78 5.16
N SER A 202 -3.02 -13.15 6.22
CA SER A 202 -3.40 -13.46 7.60
C SER A 202 -4.85 -13.04 7.87
N PRO A 203 -5.75 -14.00 8.15
CA PRO A 203 -7.18 -13.71 8.35
C PRO A 203 -7.49 -13.04 9.70
N LEU A 204 -6.56 -13.12 10.66
CA LEU A 204 -6.72 -12.58 12.01
C LEU A 204 -6.01 -11.24 12.19
N ASP A 205 -4.87 -11.04 11.51
CA ASP A 205 -4.09 -9.80 11.64
C ASP A 205 -4.54 -8.74 10.63
N SER A 206 -5.15 -9.15 9.52
CA SER A 206 -5.73 -8.22 8.54
C SER A 206 -7.04 -7.62 9.06
N ASN A 207 -7.22 -6.31 8.87
CA ASN A 207 -8.38 -5.58 9.36
C ASN A 207 -8.83 -4.50 8.36
N SER A 208 -10.05 -4.01 8.55
CA SER A 208 -10.61 -2.91 7.77
C SER A 208 -11.58 -2.12 8.62
N ARG A 209 -11.55 -0.80 8.46
CA ARG A 209 -12.46 0.13 9.14
C ARG A 209 -13.92 -0.07 8.76
N ILE A 210 -14.19 -0.57 7.54
CA ILE A 210 -15.56 -0.81 7.06
C ILE A 210 -16.06 -2.22 7.34
N LEU A 211 -15.33 -3.05 8.08
CA LEU A 211 -15.84 -4.33 8.59
C LEU A 211 -16.80 -4.10 9.76
N ASP A 212 -17.92 -3.45 9.46
CA ASP A 212 -18.99 -3.07 10.39
C ASP A 212 -20.33 -3.26 9.67
N ALA A 213 -21.30 -3.88 10.33
CA ALA A 213 -22.61 -4.21 9.77
C ALA A 213 -23.35 -2.99 9.18
N ARG A 214 -23.05 -1.77 9.67
CA ARG A 214 -23.62 -0.52 9.14
C ARG A 214 -23.17 -0.20 7.71
N TYR A 215 -21.98 -0.67 7.30
CA TYR A 215 -21.43 -0.40 5.97
C TYR A 215 -21.56 -1.59 5.01
N ILE A 216 -21.32 -2.82 5.49
CA ILE A 216 -21.29 -4.04 4.65
C ILE A 216 -22.54 -4.90 4.78
N GLY A 217 -23.50 -4.52 5.62
CA GLY A 217 -24.69 -5.29 5.92
C GLY A 217 -24.45 -6.38 6.96
N GLN A 218 -25.55 -6.84 7.57
CA GLN A 218 -25.52 -7.76 8.69
C GLN A 218 -24.99 -9.15 8.29
N GLU A 219 -25.41 -9.68 7.15
CA GLU A 219 -25.02 -11.01 6.68
C GLU A 219 -23.52 -11.14 6.41
N HIS A 220 -22.93 -10.14 5.73
CA HIS A 220 -21.48 -10.12 5.48
C HIS A 220 -20.74 -10.03 6.81
N TYR A 221 -21.14 -9.11 7.69
CA TYR A 221 -20.50 -8.93 9.00
C TYR A 221 -20.53 -10.22 9.84
N ASP A 222 -21.70 -10.86 9.96
CA ASP A 222 -21.85 -12.08 10.76
C ASP A 222 -21.01 -13.23 10.19
N THR A 223 -21.04 -13.41 8.87
CA THR A 223 -20.21 -14.40 8.18
C THR A 223 -18.73 -14.18 8.46
N ALA A 224 -18.25 -12.94 8.35
CA ALA A 224 -16.85 -12.60 8.61
C ALA A 224 -16.46 -12.88 10.07
N ARG A 225 -17.33 -12.53 11.04
CA ARG A 225 -17.07 -12.76 12.47
C ARG A 225 -17.07 -14.24 12.84
N VAL A 226 -17.93 -15.05 12.23
CA VAL A 226 -17.94 -16.51 12.43
C VAL A 226 -16.62 -17.12 11.93
N VAL A 227 -16.17 -16.74 10.74
CA VAL A 227 -14.89 -17.21 10.17
C VAL A 227 -13.72 -16.84 11.09
N GLN A 228 -13.63 -15.58 11.53
CA GLN A 228 -12.57 -15.15 12.45
C GLN A 228 -12.62 -15.92 13.78
N ARG A 229 -13.80 -16.17 14.34
CA ARG A 229 -13.94 -16.91 15.61
C ARG A 229 -13.46 -18.35 15.48
N ILE A 230 -13.80 -19.03 14.39
CA ILE A 230 -13.37 -20.40 14.13
C ILE A 230 -11.85 -20.46 13.98
N LEU A 231 -11.27 -19.54 13.20
CA LEU A 231 -9.83 -19.48 12.96
C LEU A 231 -9.04 -19.12 14.21
N GLN A 232 -9.55 -18.19 15.03
CA GLN A 232 -8.94 -17.88 16.33
C GLN A 232 -8.94 -19.10 17.24
N ARG A 233 -10.08 -19.81 17.33
CA ARG A 233 -10.17 -21.02 18.14
C ARG A 233 -9.22 -22.11 17.65
N TYR A 234 -9.05 -22.25 16.34
CA TYR A 234 -8.08 -23.18 15.77
C TYR A 234 -6.65 -22.82 16.18
N LYS A 235 -6.27 -21.54 16.10
CA LYS A 235 -4.95 -21.04 16.52
C LYS A 235 -4.70 -21.27 18.01
N ASP A 236 -5.70 -21.07 18.86
CA ASP A 236 -5.60 -21.29 20.31
C ASP A 236 -5.44 -22.77 20.72
N LEU A 237 -5.74 -23.71 19.81
CA LEU A 237 -5.64 -25.15 20.03
C LEU A 237 -4.32 -25.76 19.52
N GLN A 238 -3.52 -24.98 18.79
CA GLN A 238 -2.18 -25.35 18.34
C GLN A 238 -1.14 -25.02 19.42
#